data_AF-A0A931ICI8-F1
#
_entry.id   AF-A0A931ICI8-F1
#
_cell.length_a   1.000
_cell.length_b   1.000
_cell.length_c   1.000
_cell.angle_alpha   90.00
_cell.angle_beta   90.00
_cell.angle_gamma   90.00
#
_symmetry.space_group_name_H-M   'P 1'
#
loop_
_entity.id
_entity.type
_entity.pdbx_description
1 polymer ?
#
loop_
_entity_poly.entity_id
_entity_poly.type
_entity_poly.pdbx_seq_one_letter_code
_entity_poly.pdbx_strand_id
1 'polypeptide(L)'
;MPISPNQGSTGGGTVVTITGTNLGGATAVRFGTKTAAITANTPTSVTVVAPSGSGVVPVTVTTPGGTSNPLSFFYVGAPFKSALSAVTGATAGGNTITLTGTGLSTATSVSFGAESAVPTVVSDSQLTVVVPAGAAAGPVGVTVTTAGGTNNGLSYTYVDVPTIGTLSPSAGPASGGTSVTIAGTGLTTTQSVTFDGVPAPFSVTSDTSVTAVTPPGTAGAVDVVVTTSGGGATAADAFTYVAGPGI
;
A
#
# COMPACT_ATOMS: atom_id res chain seq x y z
N MET A 1 9.04 35.21 11.34
CA MET A 1 8.15 34.39 12.18
C MET A 1 7.82 33.12 11.42
N PRO A 2 8.33 31.94 11.80
CA PRO A 2 7.89 30.71 11.15
C PRO A 2 6.49 30.32 11.66
N ILE A 3 5.68 29.79 10.75
CA ILE A 3 4.41 29.10 11.02
C ILE A 3 4.65 27.61 10.76
N SER A 4 4.29 26.74 11.69
CA SER A 4 4.50 25.29 11.56
C SER A 4 3.34 24.50 12.19
N PRO A 5 2.74 23.54 11.44
CA PRO A 5 2.88 23.38 9.99
C PRO A 5 2.33 24.61 9.24
N ASN A 6 2.85 24.87 8.04
CA ASN A 6 2.35 25.94 7.17
C ASN A 6 1.22 25.49 6.24
N GLN A 7 0.76 24.24 6.35
CA GLN A 7 -0.34 23.69 5.56
C GLN A 7 -1.27 22.84 6.44
N GLY A 8 -2.51 22.64 6.00
CA GLY A 8 -3.49 21.79 6.70
C GLY A 8 -4.81 21.60 5.96
N SER A 9 -5.73 20.84 6.54
CA SER A 9 -6.98 20.44 5.88
C SER A 9 -7.92 21.62 5.59
N THR A 10 -8.58 21.61 4.43
CA THR A 10 -9.70 22.54 4.11
C THR A 10 -10.85 22.47 5.12
N GLY A 11 -11.01 21.34 5.82
CA GLY A 11 -11.98 21.20 6.92
C GLY A 11 -11.60 21.97 8.19
N GLY A 12 -10.36 22.46 8.30
CA GLY A 12 -9.81 23.06 9.51
C GLY A 12 -9.31 22.02 10.50
N GLY A 13 -9.09 22.43 11.75
CA GLY A 13 -8.67 21.53 12.84
C GLY A 13 -7.16 21.30 12.95
N THR A 14 -6.37 21.78 11.98
CA THR A 14 -4.91 21.70 12.04
C THR A 14 -4.39 22.56 13.20
N VAL A 15 -3.65 21.95 14.13
CA VAL A 15 -2.95 22.69 15.19
C VAL A 15 -1.71 23.32 14.60
N VAL A 16 -1.60 24.65 14.72
CA VAL A 16 -0.55 25.45 14.11
C VAL A 16 0.15 26.28 15.18
N THR A 17 1.48 26.25 15.18
CA THR A 17 2.33 27.08 16.03
C THR A 17 2.97 28.19 15.22
N ILE A 18 2.75 29.44 15.65
CA ILE A 18 3.36 30.65 15.10
C ILE A 18 4.44 31.11 16.07
N THR A 19 5.70 31.14 15.64
CA THR A 19 6.84 31.55 16.48
C THR A 19 7.33 32.94 16.10
N GLY A 20 7.69 33.76 17.08
CA GLY A 20 8.12 35.14 16.88
C GLY A 20 8.59 35.83 18.15
N THR A 21 8.45 37.15 18.17
CA THR A 21 8.75 38.01 19.33
C THR A 21 7.55 38.90 19.62
N ASN A 22 7.43 39.37 20.88
CA ASN A 22 6.36 40.26 21.34
C ASN A 22 4.94 39.73 21.06
N LEU A 23 4.76 38.41 21.14
CA LEU A 23 3.48 37.74 20.89
C LEU A 23 2.60 37.61 22.14
N GLY A 24 3.08 38.04 23.31
CA GLY A 24 2.35 37.92 24.56
C GLY A 24 1.06 38.75 24.57
N GLY A 25 -0.03 38.18 25.09
CA GLY A 25 -1.33 38.84 25.11
C GLY A 25 -2.00 38.89 23.73
N ALA A 26 -1.73 37.91 22.86
CA ALA A 26 -2.39 37.82 21.57
C ALA A 26 -3.92 37.75 21.75
N THR A 27 -4.64 38.69 21.15
CA THR A 27 -6.10 38.83 21.25
C THR A 27 -6.83 38.19 20.08
N ALA A 28 -6.17 38.05 18.93
CA ALA A 28 -6.70 37.34 17.78
C ALA A 28 -5.58 36.74 16.93
N VAL A 29 -5.86 35.59 16.33
CA VAL A 29 -5.11 35.07 15.19
C VAL A 29 -6.11 34.86 14.07
N ARG A 30 -5.80 35.35 12.87
CA ARG A 30 -6.69 35.25 11.71
C ARG A 30 -6.02 34.52 10.56
N PHE A 31 -6.79 33.65 9.90
CA PHE A 31 -6.45 32.97 8.65
C PHE A 31 -7.32 33.61 7.56
N GLY A 32 -6.76 34.56 6.82
CA GLY A 32 -7.51 35.47 5.97
C GLY A 32 -8.49 36.29 6.80
N THR A 33 -9.78 36.14 6.50
CA THR A 33 -10.86 36.85 7.22
C THR A 33 -11.35 36.09 8.46
N LYS A 34 -11.02 34.80 8.61
CA LYS A 34 -11.54 33.92 9.65
C LYS A 34 -10.66 33.93 10.90
N THR A 35 -11.27 33.94 12.07
CA THR A 35 -10.57 33.88 13.36
C THR A 35 -10.26 32.42 13.73
N ALA A 36 -9.05 32.18 14.24
CA ALA A 36 -8.62 30.89 14.77
C ALA A 36 -8.73 30.88 16.31
N ALA A 37 -9.00 29.70 16.88
CA ALA A 37 -9.02 29.53 18.32
C ALA A 37 -7.58 29.46 18.86
N ILE A 38 -7.21 30.38 19.76
CA ILE A 38 -5.91 30.36 20.44
C ILE A 38 -5.96 29.34 21.57
N THR A 39 -5.05 28.37 21.56
CA THR A 39 -4.95 27.31 22.57
C THR A 39 -3.77 27.48 23.51
N ALA A 40 -2.72 28.19 23.09
CA ALA A 40 -1.61 28.58 23.93
C ALA A 40 -0.99 29.89 23.45
N ASN A 41 -0.52 30.72 24.37
CA ASN A 41 0.17 31.97 24.04
C ASN A 41 1.30 32.25 25.03
N THR A 42 2.48 32.51 24.49
CA THR A 42 3.68 32.98 25.19
C THR A 42 4.23 34.21 24.46
N PRO A 43 5.18 34.97 25.06
CA PRO A 43 5.82 36.10 24.39
C PRO A 43 6.49 35.78 23.04
N THR A 44 6.82 34.51 22.78
CA THR A 44 7.54 34.07 21.58
C THR A 44 6.79 33.04 20.74
N SER A 45 5.60 32.60 21.15
CA SER A 45 4.84 31.57 20.45
C SER A 45 3.33 31.69 20.68
N VAL A 46 2.54 31.49 19.62
CA VAL A 46 1.08 31.35 19.68
C VAL A 46 0.71 30.04 19.01
N THR A 47 -0.01 29.17 19.72
CA THR A 47 -0.58 27.95 19.14
C THR A 47 -2.08 28.14 18.96
N VAL A 48 -2.57 27.78 17.77
CA VAL A 48 -3.96 27.95 17.36
C VAL A 48 -4.49 26.71 16.65
N VAL A 49 -5.81 26.58 16.57
CA VAL A 49 -6.48 25.64 15.69
C VAL A 49 -6.96 26.37 14.44
N ALA A 50 -6.44 25.98 13.28
CA ALA A 50 -6.81 26.57 11.99
C ALA A 50 -8.31 26.36 11.72
N PRO A 51 -9.06 27.40 11.34
CA PRO A 51 -10.47 27.27 10.94
C PRO A 51 -10.58 26.56 9.58
N SER A 52 -11.79 26.20 9.16
CA SER A 52 -12.03 25.71 7.80
C SER A 52 -11.70 26.78 6.75
N GLY A 53 -11.20 26.38 5.58
CA GLY A 53 -10.75 27.33 4.56
C GLY A 53 -10.40 26.69 3.23
N SER A 54 -9.91 27.50 2.29
CA SER A 54 -9.48 27.07 0.97
C SER A 54 -8.36 27.96 0.44
N GLY A 55 -7.56 27.42 -0.48
CA GLY A 55 -6.47 28.14 -1.13
C GLY A 55 -5.36 28.56 -0.17
N VAL A 56 -4.63 29.61 -0.56
CA VAL A 56 -3.57 30.21 0.25
C VAL A 56 -4.12 31.46 0.92
N VAL A 57 -3.96 31.55 2.25
CA VAL A 57 -4.43 32.70 3.03
C VAL A 57 -3.29 33.32 3.84
N PRO A 58 -3.33 34.64 4.08
CA PRO A 58 -2.43 35.27 5.03
C PRO A 58 -2.85 34.94 6.47
N VAL A 59 -1.88 34.63 7.32
CA VAL A 59 -2.05 34.42 8.76
C VAL A 59 -1.42 35.57 9.51
N THR A 60 -2.20 36.22 10.38
CA THR A 60 -1.74 37.35 11.20
C THR A 60 -2.07 37.14 12.66
N VAL A 61 -1.23 37.68 13.53
CA VAL A 61 -1.43 37.72 14.98
C VAL A 61 -1.68 39.17 15.38
N THR A 62 -2.75 39.43 16.12
CA THR A 62 -3.05 40.74 16.71
C THR A 62 -2.77 40.70 18.20
N THR A 63 -2.01 41.68 18.67
CA THR A 63 -1.71 41.95 20.09
C THR A 63 -2.17 43.38 20.40
N PRO A 64 -2.16 43.82 21.68
CA PRO A 64 -2.38 45.23 22.02
C PRO A 64 -1.41 46.20 21.33
N GLY A 65 -0.22 45.73 20.96
CA GLY A 65 0.79 46.51 20.23
C GLY A 65 0.54 46.62 18.71
N GLY A 66 -0.49 45.95 18.19
CA GLY A 66 -0.84 45.95 16.77
C GLY A 66 -0.86 44.56 16.14
N THR A 67 -0.96 44.53 14.81
CA THR A 67 -1.05 43.29 14.01
C THR A 67 0.28 42.99 13.33
N SER A 68 0.69 41.73 13.33
CA SER A 68 1.92 41.26 12.69
C SER A 68 1.88 41.41 11.16
N ASN A 69 3.04 41.27 10.51
CA ASN A 69 3.09 40.97 9.08
C ASN A 69 2.41 39.60 8.79
N PRO A 70 1.88 39.39 7.57
CA PRO A 70 1.24 38.14 7.22
C PRO A 70 2.25 37.01 6.98
N LEU A 71 1.84 35.78 7.34
CA LEU A 71 2.48 34.52 6.97
C LEU A 71 1.57 33.75 6.01
N SER A 72 2.11 32.89 5.14
CA SER A 72 1.26 32.08 4.26
C SER A 72 0.85 30.77 4.94
N PHE A 73 -0.44 30.44 4.86
CA PHE A 73 -0.96 29.12 5.18
C PHE A 73 -1.73 28.55 4.00
N PHE A 74 -1.53 27.27 3.72
CA PHE A 74 -2.09 26.59 2.55
C PHE A 74 -3.12 25.55 2.99
N TYR A 75 -4.36 25.71 2.54
CA TYR A 75 -5.40 24.71 2.75
C TYR A 75 -5.32 23.62 1.67
N VAL A 76 -5.10 22.39 2.10
CA VAL A 76 -4.98 21.19 1.26
C VAL A 76 -6.26 20.37 1.40
N GLY A 77 -6.84 19.97 0.28
CA GLY A 77 -8.02 19.09 0.28
C GLY A 77 -7.67 17.66 0.69
N ALA A 78 -8.66 16.89 1.14
CA ALA A 78 -8.47 15.47 1.41
C ALA A 78 -7.99 14.74 0.14
N PRO A 79 -7.12 13.72 0.28
CA PRO A 79 -6.64 12.97 -0.88
C PRO A 79 -7.78 12.18 -1.53
N PHE A 80 -7.65 11.87 -2.81
CA PHE A 80 -8.50 10.90 -3.51
C PHE A 80 -7.64 9.80 -4.10
N LYS A 81 -8.01 8.53 -3.90
CA LYS A 81 -7.32 7.39 -4.49
C LYS A 81 -8.14 6.86 -5.66
N SER A 82 -7.48 6.60 -6.79
CA SER A 82 -8.08 6.06 -7.99
C SER A 82 -7.82 4.55 -8.14
N ALA A 83 -6.58 4.09 -7.95
CA ALA A 83 -6.23 2.69 -8.13
C ALA A 83 -4.97 2.26 -7.36
N LEU A 84 -4.84 0.95 -7.18
CA LEU A 84 -3.59 0.27 -6.81
C LEU A 84 -3.07 -0.51 -8.02
N SER A 85 -1.76 -0.52 -8.24
CA SER A 85 -1.15 -1.35 -9.29
C SER A 85 -1.28 -2.86 -9.03
N ALA A 86 -1.45 -3.25 -7.76
CA ALA A 86 -1.77 -4.60 -7.35
C ALA A 86 -2.75 -4.55 -6.17
N VAL A 87 -3.74 -5.44 -6.19
CA VAL A 87 -4.80 -5.54 -5.15
C VAL A 87 -4.63 -6.78 -4.26
N THR A 88 -3.57 -7.56 -4.48
CA THR A 88 -3.23 -8.75 -3.70
C THR A 88 -1.72 -8.85 -3.50
N GLY A 89 -1.28 -9.65 -2.52
CA GLY A 89 0.10 -10.06 -2.34
C GLY A 89 0.31 -10.90 -1.08
N ALA A 90 1.54 -11.36 -0.87
CA ALA A 90 1.90 -12.24 0.24
C ALA A 90 1.56 -11.64 1.60
N THR A 91 1.10 -12.46 2.56
CA THR A 91 0.93 -12.07 3.98
C THR A 91 2.22 -11.53 4.61
N ALA A 92 3.39 -11.96 4.14
CA ALA A 92 4.68 -11.41 4.56
C ALA A 92 4.92 -9.95 4.10
N GLY A 93 4.11 -9.42 3.17
CA GLY A 93 4.31 -8.11 2.58
C GLY A 93 5.59 -8.02 1.73
N GLY A 94 6.14 -6.82 1.62
CA GLY A 94 7.42 -6.54 0.97
C GLY A 94 7.34 -6.21 -0.52
N ASN A 95 6.21 -6.47 -1.18
CA ASN A 95 6.01 -6.02 -2.56
C ASN A 95 5.78 -4.51 -2.61
N THR A 96 6.35 -3.85 -3.62
CA THR A 96 6.10 -2.43 -3.88
C THR A 96 4.87 -2.28 -4.78
N ILE A 97 3.94 -1.43 -4.37
CA ILE A 97 2.78 -1.06 -5.20
C ILE A 97 2.78 0.44 -5.50
N THR A 98 2.21 0.78 -6.65
CA THR A 98 1.92 2.17 -7.03
C THR A 98 0.47 2.49 -6.71
N LEU A 99 0.25 3.62 -6.06
CA LEU A 99 -1.06 4.17 -5.75
C LEU A 99 -1.26 5.44 -6.58
N THR A 100 -2.35 5.50 -7.35
CA THR A 100 -2.69 6.68 -8.17
C THR A 100 -3.87 7.44 -7.59
N GLY A 101 -3.96 8.75 -7.84
CA GLY A 101 -4.99 9.58 -7.25
C GLY A 101 -4.79 11.09 -7.48
N THR A 102 -5.25 11.89 -6.53
CA THR A 102 -5.02 13.35 -6.45
C THR A 102 -4.81 13.79 -5.01
N GLY A 103 -4.11 14.91 -4.79
CA GLY A 103 -3.83 15.44 -3.45
C GLY A 103 -2.85 14.58 -2.66
N LEU A 104 -1.99 13.80 -3.32
CA LEU A 104 -1.06 12.86 -2.71
C LEU A 104 0.30 13.47 -2.37
N SER A 105 0.58 14.69 -2.81
CA SER A 105 1.88 15.37 -2.65
C SER A 105 2.33 15.52 -1.19
N THR A 106 1.40 15.46 -0.23
CA THR A 106 1.67 15.60 1.21
C THR A 106 1.43 14.31 1.98
N ALA A 107 1.43 13.15 1.31
CA ALA A 107 1.23 11.86 1.96
C ALA A 107 2.36 11.54 2.93
N THR A 108 1.98 11.17 4.16
CA THR A 108 2.90 10.80 5.24
C THR A 108 2.77 9.35 5.65
N SER A 109 1.63 8.71 5.38
CA SER A 109 1.37 7.32 5.71
C SER A 109 0.38 6.69 4.74
N VAL A 110 0.63 5.42 4.40
CA VAL A 110 -0.34 4.52 3.78
C VAL A 110 -0.55 3.34 4.70
N SER A 111 -1.78 3.13 5.15
CA SER A 111 -2.17 2.03 6.03
C SER A 111 -2.89 0.94 5.26
N PHE A 112 -2.57 -0.31 5.56
CA PHE A 112 -3.20 -1.54 5.07
C PHE A 112 -3.84 -2.24 6.27
N GLY A 113 -5.11 -1.93 6.54
CA GLY A 113 -5.75 -2.30 7.80
C GLY A 113 -5.11 -1.56 8.98
N ALA A 114 -4.59 -2.31 9.95
CA ALA A 114 -3.90 -1.74 11.12
C ALA A 114 -2.42 -1.40 10.85
N GLU A 115 -1.82 -2.02 9.83
CA GLU A 115 -0.40 -1.89 9.52
C GLU A 115 -0.16 -0.65 8.66
N SER A 116 0.94 0.05 8.87
CA SER A 116 1.24 1.30 8.16
C SER A 116 2.65 1.33 7.61
N ALA A 117 2.81 1.95 6.45
CA ALA A 117 4.09 2.18 5.79
C ALA A 117 4.22 3.65 5.36
N VAL A 118 5.45 4.14 5.34
CA VAL A 118 5.77 5.47 4.81
C VAL A 118 5.89 5.36 3.27
N PRO A 119 5.06 6.08 2.50
CA PRO A 119 5.17 6.06 1.04
C PRO A 119 6.35 6.90 0.55
N THR A 120 6.81 6.61 -0.66
CA THR A 120 7.58 7.55 -1.46
C THR A 120 6.63 8.34 -2.35
N VAL A 121 6.63 9.66 -2.19
CA VAL A 121 5.82 10.57 -3.01
C VAL A 121 6.50 10.76 -4.35
N VAL A 122 5.83 10.38 -5.44
CA VAL A 122 6.34 10.56 -6.81
C VAL A 122 5.81 11.86 -7.42
N SER A 123 4.51 12.12 -7.24
CA SER A 123 3.84 13.35 -7.69
C SER A 123 2.56 13.57 -6.88
N ASP A 124 1.83 14.67 -7.15
CA ASP A 124 0.51 14.86 -6.52
C ASP A 124 -0.51 13.78 -6.92
N SER A 125 -0.26 13.05 -8.01
CA SER A 125 -1.13 12.01 -8.52
C SER A 125 -0.60 10.58 -8.34
N GLN A 126 0.58 10.42 -7.74
CA GLN A 126 1.22 9.11 -7.62
C GLN A 126 2.09 8.96 -6.37
N LEU A 127 1.92 7.82 -5.69
CA LEU A 127 2.78 7.33 -4.62
C LEU A 127 3.30 5.94 -4.97
N THR A 128 4.49 5.59 -4.47
CA THR A 128 4.91 4.18 -4.34
C THR A 128 5.02 3.84 -2.86
N VAL A 129 4.66 2.61 -2.51
CA VAL A 129 4.75 2.14 -1.12
C VAL A 129 5.12 0.66 -1.09
N VAL A 130 6.02 0.30 -0.18
CA VAL A 130 6.30 -1.10 0.15
C VAL A 130 5.22 -1.57 1.11
N VAL A 131 4.45 -2.58 0.71
CA VAL A 131 3.35 -3.12 1.52
C VAL A 131 3.94 -3.74 2.81
N PRO A 132 3.48 -3.35 4.01
CA PRO A 132 3.95 -3.95 5.25
C PRO A 132 3.45 -5.40 5.39
N ALA A 133 4.09 -6.19 6.26
CA ALA A 133 3.61 -7.52 6.61
C ALA A 133 2.20 -7.43 7.24
N GLY A 134 1.27 -8.27 6.78
CA GLY A 134 -0.08 -8.35 7.31
C GLY A 134 -0.18 -9.35 8.47
N ALA A 135 -1.14 -9.14 9.37
CA ALA A 135 -1.37 -10.04 10.50
C ALA A 135 -1.95 -11.41 10.09
N ALA A 136 -2.74 -11.46 9.02
CA ALA A 136 -3.38 -12.66 8.49
C ALA A 136 -3.78 -12.47 7.02
N ALA A 137 -4.07 -13.58 6.32
CA ALA A 137 -4.66 -13.53 5.00
C ALA A 137 -6.10 -12.97 5.05
N GLY A 138 -6.48 -12.25 3.99
CA GLY A 138 -7.80 -11.64 3.85
C GLY A 138 -7.76 -10.18 3.37
N PRO A 139 -8.93 -9.61 3.08
CA PRO A 139 -9.05 -8.23 2.62
C PRO A 139 -8.83 -7.23 3.76
N VAL A 140 -8.07 -6.18 3.49
CA VAL A 140 -7.87 -5.02 4.36
C VAL A 140 -8.15 -3.73 3.60
N GLY A 141 -8.67 -2.71 4.30
CA GLY A 141 -8.83 -1.37 3.74
C GLY A 141 -7.50 -0.67 3.58
N VAL A 142 -7.31 0.04 2.47
CA VAL A 142 -6.15 0.90 2.24
C VAL A 142 -6.52 2.35 2.54
N THR A 143 -5.75 3.00 3.40
CA THR A 143 -5.95 4.40 3.84
C THR A 143 -4.71 5.22 3.53
N VAL A 144 -4.89 6.40 2.95
CA VAL A 144 -3.78 7.36 2.75
C VAL A 144 -4.01 8.54 3.65
N THR A 145 -2.98 8.94 4.39
CA THR A 145 -2.96 10.12 5.25
C THR A 145 -2.10 11.19 4.62
N THR A 146 -2.68 12.38 4.42
CA THR A 146 -1.97 13.58 3.94
C THR A 146 -2.24 14.76 4.87
N ALA A 147 -1.57 15.89 4.64
CA ALA A 147 -1.88 17.12 5.38
C ALA A 147 -3.33 17.61 5.17
N GLY A 148 -3.96 17.20 4.07
CA GLY A 148 -5.36 17.52 3.76
C GLY A 148 -6.38 16.64 4.47
N GLY A 149 -5.95 15.55 5.11
CA GLY A 149 -6.78 14.57 5.80
C GLY A 149 -6.53 13.14 5.34
N THR A 150 -7.50 12.27 5.62
CA THR A 150 -7.43 10.84 5.25
C THR A 150 -8.48 10.48 4.22
N ASN A 151 -8.19 9.48 3.40
CA ASN A 151 -9.17 8.87 2.50
C ASN A 151 -9.18 7.35 2.64
N ASN A 152 -10.39 6.76 2.60
CA ASN A 152 -10.67 5.32 2.64
C ASN A 152 -11.38 4.93 1.33
N GLY A 153 -11.19 3.70 0.84
CA GLY A 153 -12.00 3.20 -0.29
C GLY A 153 -11.41 2.12 -1.18
N LEU A 154 -10.08 1.92 -1.17
CA LEU A 154 -9.46 0.79 -1.87
C LEU A 154 -9.27 -0.37 -0.90
N SER A 155 -9.30 -1.60 -1.41
CA SER A 155 -9.03 -2.82 -0.66
C SER A 155 -7.77 -3.49 -1.20
N TYR A 156 -7.00 -4.08 -0.30
CA TYR A 156 -5.86 -4.93 -0.62
C TYR A 156 -6.06 -6.27 0.08
N THR A 157 -5.80 -7.38 -0.59
CA THR A 157 -6.00 -8.72 -0.01
C THR A 157 -4.66 -9.40 0.23
N TYR A 158 -4.34 -9.65 1.49
CA TYR A 158 -3.22 -10.50 1.85
C TYR A 158 -3.56 -11.96 1.54
N VAL A 159 -2.64 -12.67 0.90
CA VAL A 159 -2.79 -14.07 0.48
C VAL A 159 -1.60 -14.84 1.03
N ASP A 160 -1.86 -15.99 1.65
CA ASP A 160 -0.78 -16.84 2.12
C ASP A 160 0.00 -17.47 0.96
N VAL A 161 1.28 -17.77 1.22
CA VAL A 161 2.11 -18.55 0.30
C VAL A 161 1.43 -19.91 0.08
N PRO A 162 1.31 -20.40 -1.17
CA PRO A 162 0.68 -21.69 -1.42
C PRO A 162 1.51 -22.82 -0.81
N THR A 163 0.92 -24.01 -0.71
CA THR A 163 1.67 -25.24 -0.45
C THR A 163 1.41 -26.27 -1.53
N ILE A 164 2.38 -27.15 -1.78
CA ILE A 164 2.23 -28.32 -2.62
C ILE A 164 2.36 -29.54 -1.70
N GLY A 165 1.31 -30.36 -1.65
CA GLY A 165 1.24 -31.59 -0.87
C GLY A 165 1.62 -32.82 -1.69
N THR A 166 0.89 -33.09 -2.77
CA THR A 166 1.09 -34.32 -3.59
C THR A 166 0.87 -34.07 -5.07
N LEU A 167 1.55 -34.85 -5.91
CA LEU A 167 1.33 -34.93 -7.36
C LEU A 167 0.83 -36.31 -7.74
N SER A 168 -0.24 -36.38 -8.53
CA SER A 168 -0.81 -37.64 -9.00
C SER A 168 -1.21 -37.56 -10.48
N PRO A 169 -0.61 -38.36 -11.37
CA PRO A 169 0.56 -39.22 -11.12
C PRO A 169 1.83 -38.39 -10.84
N SER A 170 2.79 -38.96 -10.11
CA SER A 170 4.11 -38.35 -9.85
C SER A 170 5.18 -38.71 -10.89
N ALA A 171 4.78 -39.35 -12.00
CA ALA A 171 5.67 -39.68 -13.10
C ALA A 171 4.94 -39.73 -14.44
N GLY A 172 5.68 -39.55 -15.53
CA GLY A 172 5.16 -39.55 -16.90
C GLY A 172 6.28 -39.63 -17.94
N PRO A 173 5.96 -39.76 -19.24
CA PRO A 173 6.97 -39.90 -20.27
C PRO A 173 7.73 -38.59 -20.49
N ALA A 174 9.02 -38.69 -20.83
CA ALA A 174 9.88 -37.56 -21.19
C ALA A 174 9.32 -36.70 -22.35
N SER A 175 8.42 -37.24 -23.17
CA SER A 175 7.70 -36.50 -24.22
C SER A 175 6.65 -35.51 -23.68
N GLY A 176 6.34 -35.53 -22.39
CA GLY A 176 5.26 -34.74 -21.78
C GLY A 176 3.86 -35.28 -22.10
N GLY A 177 2.85 -34.47 -21.80
CA GLY A 177 1.43 -34.78 -22.03
C GLY A 177 0.70 -35.46 -20.86
N THR A 178 1.36 -35.75 -19.75
CA THR A 178 0.72 -36.31 -18.56
C THR A 178 -0.12 -35.26 -17.86
N SER A 179 -1.41 -35.54 -17.66
CA SER A 179 -2.28 -34.75 -16.78
C SER A 179 -2.00 -35.09 -15.32
N VAL A 180 -1.44 -34.14 -14.58
CA VAL A 180 -1.04 -34.26 -13.17
C VAL A 180 -1.96 -33.42 -12.31
N THR A 181 -2.58 -34.05 -11.30
CA THR A 181 -3.26 -33.34 -10.22
C THR A 181 -2.26 -32.97 -9.14
N ILE A 182 -2.14 -31.68 -8.86
CA ILE A 182 -1.34 -31.07 -7.80
C ILE A 182 -2.30 -30.72 -6.67
N ALA A 183 -2.19 -31.44 -5.54
CA ALA A 183 -2.96 -31.16 -4.33
C ALA A 183 -2.14 -30.30 -3.36
N GLY A 184 -2.77 -29.36 -2.67
CA GLY A 184 -2.10 -28.39 -1.80
C GLY A 184 -3.05 -27.45 -1.07
N THR A 185 -2.61 -26.23 -0.78
CA THR A 185 -3.42 -25.14 -0.19
C THR A 185 -3.14 -23.80 -0.86
N GLY A 186 -4.10 -22.87 -0.83
CA GLY A 186 -3.91 -21.52 -1.35
C GLY A 186 -3.76 -21.46 -2.87
N LEU A 187 -4.28 -22.46 -3.59
CA LEU A 187 -4.09 -22.64 -5.04
C LEU A 187 -5.10 -21.87 -5.90
N THR A 188 -6.10 -21.23 -5.28
CA THR A 188 -7.16 -20.49 -6.00
C THR A 188 -6.60 -19.43 -6.95
N THR A 189 -5.51 -18.75 -6.57
CA THR A 189 -4.91 -17.65 -7.33
C THR A 189 -3.66 -18.07 -8.11
N THR A 190 -3.56 -19.34 -8.50
CA THR A 190 -2.43 -19.84 -9.30
C THR A 190 -2.29 -19.08 -10.62
N GLN A 191 -1.09 -18.54 -10.85
CA GLN A 191 -0.70 -17.76 -12.03
C GLN A 191 0.22 -18.56 -12.96
N SER A 192 1.03 -19.48 -12.40
CA SER A 192 1.88 -20.38 -13.19
C SER A 192 2.13 -21.71 -12.48
N VAL A 193 2.36 -22.74 -13.29
CA VAL A 193 2.89 -24.04 -12.89
C VAL A 193 4.08 -24.34 -13.80
N THR A 194 5.21 -24.76 -13.24
CA THR A 194 6.39 -25.16 -14.02
C THR A 194 6.93 -26.51 -13.55
N PHE A 195 7.55 -27.24 -14.49
CA PHE A 195 8.30 -28.48 -14.24
C PHE A 195 9.74 -28.22 -14.70
N ASP A 196 10.71 -28.27 -13.80
CA ASP A 196 12.11 -27.87 -14.08
C ASP A 196 12.23 -26.48 -14.73
N GLY A 197 11.40 -25.54 -14.29
CA GLY A 197 11.34 -24.19 -14.86
C GLY A 197 10.60 -24.08 -16.21
N VAL A 198 10.20 -25.18 -16.84
CA VAL A 198 9.43 -25.18 -18.09
C VAL A 198 7.94 -24.96 -17.79
N PRO A 199 7.28 -23.93 -18.37
CA PRO A 199 5.85 -23.68 -18.15
C PRO A 199 4.94 -24.83 -18.59
N ALA A 200 3.99 -25.18 -17.74
CA ALA A 200 2.93 -26.15 -18.01
C ALA A 200 1.57 -25.45 -18.13
N PRO A 201 0.72 -25.80 -19.11
CA PRO A 201 -0.67 -25.39 -19.08
C PRO A 201 -1.38 -26.03 -17.89
N PHE A 202 -2.26 -25.28 -17.22
CA PHE A 202 -2.92 -25.72 -16.00
C PHE A 202 -4.37 -25.22 -15.92
N SER A 203 -5.14 -25.83 -15.00
CA SER A 203 -6.49 -25.44 -14.64
C SER A 203 -6.66 -25.53 -13.12
N VAL A 204 -7.08 -24.44 -12.50
CA VAL A 204 -7.39 -24.39 -11.07
C VAL A 204 -8.77 -25.02 -10.84
N THR A 205 -8.83 -26.08 -10.04
CA THR A 205 -10.08 -26.81 -9.77
C THR A 205 -10.68 -26.42 -8.42
N SER A 206 -9.85 -26.16 -7.41
CA SER A 206 -10.25 -25.67 -6.10
C SER A 206 -9.06 -24.98 -5.41
N ASP A 207 -9.27 -24.42 -4.22
CA ASP A 207 -8.16 -23.89 -3.40
C ASP A 207 -7.11 -24.94 -3.04
N THR A 208 -7.47 -26.22 -3.13
CA THR A 208 -6.62 -27.36 -2.77
C THR A 208 -6.22 -28.23 -3.94
N SER A 209 -6.59 -27.87 -5.18
CA SER A 209 -6.33 -28.70 -6.36
C SER A 209 -6.12 -27.89 -7.65
N VAL A 210 -5.00 -28.14 -8.32
CA VAL A 210 -4.67 -27.66 -9.67
C VAL A 210 -4.36 -28.86 -10.55
N THR A 211 -4.89 -28.89 -11.77
CA THR A 211 -4.48 -29.87 -12.78
C THR A 211 -3.50 -29.21 -13.74
N ALA A 212 -2.37 -29.83 -14.04
CA ALA A 212 -1.39 -29.34 -15.00
C ALA A 212 -1.02 -30.43 -16.01
N VAL A 213 -0.70 -30.06 -17.25
CA VAL A 213 -0.21 -31.00 -18.26
C VAL A 213 1.29 -30.85 -18.40
N THR A 214 2.04 -31.91 -18.12
CA THR A 214 3.51 -31.86 -18.11
C THR A 214 4.05 -31.48 -19.48
N PRO A 215 4.96 -30.51 -19.60
CA PRO A 215 5.68 -30.26 -20.85
C PRO A 215 6.63 -31.42 -21.17
N PRO A 216 7.20 -31.49 -22.39
CA PRO A 216 8.35 -32.34 -22.66
C PRO A 216 9.54 -31.97 -21.74
N GLY A 217 10.30 -32.97 -21.31
CA GLY A 217 11.41 -32.80 -20.37
C GLY A 217 12.47 -33.89 -20.50
N THR A 218 13.59 -33.71 -19.80
CA THR A 218 14.67 -34.71 -19.73
C THR A 218 14.29 -35.80 -18.72
N ALA A 219 14.62 -37.06 -19.00
CA ALA A 219 14.39 -38.15 -18.06
C ALA A 219 15.13 -37.90 -16.73
N GLY A 220 14.43 -38.06 -15.61
CA GLY A 220 14.92 -37.73 -14.27
C GLY A 220 13.83 -37.14 -13.38
N ALA A 221 14.15 -37.01 -12.09
CA ALA A 221 13.32 -36.27 -11.13
C ALA A 221 13.48 -34.76 -11.39
N VAL A 222 12.37 -34.02 -11.25
CA VAL A 222 12.31 -32.58 -11.48
C VAL A 222 11.49 -31.89 -10.41
N ASP A 223 11.86 -30.64 -10.14
CA ASP A 223 11.11 -29.74 -9.27
C ASP A 223 9.82 -29.30 -9.95
N VAL A 224 8.76 -29.17 -9.14
CA VAL A 224 7.49 -28.57 -9.58
C VAL A 224 7.23 -27.31 -8.78
N VAL A 225 7.05 -26.19 -9.47
CA VAL A 225 6.81 -24.89 -8.86
C VAL A 225 5.40 -24.42 -9.19
N VAL A 226 4.66 -24.00 -8.17
CA VAL A 226 3.36 -23.34 -8.31
C VAL A 226 3.50 -21.92 -7.79
N THR A 227 3.18 -20.93 -8.62
CA THR A 227 3.18 -19.52 -8.24
C THR A 227 1.76 -18.99 -8.18
N THR A 228 1.37 -18.39 -7.06
CA THR A 228 0.07 -17.74 -6.86
C THR A 228 0.26 -16.24 -6.63
N SER A 229 -0.81 -15.51 -6.34
CA SER A 229 -0.68 -14.11 -5.89
C SER A 229 -0.06 -13.97 -4.50
N GLY A 230 -0.04 -15.04 -3.69
CA GLY A 230 0.58 -15.08 -2.36
C GLY A 230 2.07 -15.42 -2.35
N GLY A 231 2.63 -15.84 -3.49
CA GLY A 231 4.03 -16.25 -3.62
C GLY A 231 4.20 -17.57 -4.36
N GLY A 232 5.41 -18.14 -4.31
CA GLY A 232 5.73 -19.43 -4.95
C GLY A 232 5.92 -20.55 -3.93
N ALA A 233 5.47 -21.75 -4.28
CA ALA A 233 5.79 -23.00 -3.60
C ALA A 233 6.60 -23.90 -4.54
N THR A 234 7.64 -24.55 -4.02
CA THR A 234 8.46 -25.52 -4.75
C THR A 234 8.33 -26.88 -4.09
N ALA A 235 7.97 -27.90 -4.87
CA ALA A 235 8.07 -29.29 -4.49
C ALA A 235 9.27 -29.90 -5.20
N ALA A 236 10.35 -30.12 -4.45
CA ALA A 236 11.62 -30.62 -4.99
C ALA A 236 11.50 -32.08 -5.41
N ASP A 237 12.07 -32.44 -6.56
CA ASP A 237 12.10 -33.81 -7.11
C ASP A 237 10.72 -34.51 -7.15
N ALA A 238 9.64 -33.72 -7.26
CA ALA A 238 8.27 -34.18 -7.01
C ALA A 238 7.61 -34.88 -8.21
N PHE A 239 8.19 -34.73 -9.41
CA PHE A 239 7.76 -35.43 -10.62
C PHE A 239 8.94 -36.11 -11.31
N THR A 240 8.73 -37.31 -11.87
CA THR A 240 9.78 -38.04 -12.61
C THR A 240 9.41 -38.23 -14.08
N TYR A 241 10.23 -37.68 -14.97
CA TYR A 241 10.18 -38.00 -16.39
C TYR A 241 10.86 -39.36 -16.65
N VAL A 242 10.14 -40.25 -17.30
CA VAL A 242 10.57 -41.61 -17.64
C VAL A 242 10.90 -41.67 -19.12
N ALA A 243 12.08 -42.20 -19.45
CA ALA A 243 12.47 -42.45 -20.84
C ALA A 243 11.54 -43.49 -21.48
N GLY A 244 11.23 -43.31 -22.76
CA GLY A 244 10.54 -44.35 -23.53
C GLY A 244 11.40 -45.61 -23.65
N PRO A 245 10.79 -46.78 -23.91
CA PRO A 245 11.54 -47.99 -24.20
C PRO A 245 12.41 -47.77 -25.45
N GLY A 246 13.69 -48.13 -25.37
CA GLY A 246 14.59 -48.16 -26.52
C GLY A 246 14.38 -49.44 -27.33
N ILE A 247 14.42 -49.33 -28.66
CA ILE A 247 14.55 -50.45 -29.59
C ILE A 247 15.86 -50.32 -30.37
#